data_AF-A0A1H0L9W3-F1
#
_entry.id   AF-A0A1H0L9W3-F1
#
_cell.length_a   1.000
_cell.length_b   1.000
_cell.length_c   1.000
_cell.angle_alpha   90.00
_cell.angle_beta   90.00
_cell.angle_gamma   90.00
#
_symmetry.space_group_name_H-M   'P 1'
#
loop_
_entity.id
_entity.type
_entity.pdbx_description
1 polymer ?
#
loop_
_entity_poly.entity_id
_entity_poly.type
_entity_poly.pdbx_seq_one_letter_code
_entity_poly.pdbx_strand_id
1 'polypeptide(L)'
;MSLTEARFHDLVDATQQVLEDVFDESGLDVDLENSAGVLTVKFENGSQLIFSRQEPLRQLWLAARSGGFHFDYDEENSRWACDTSDELLSEMLARITLEQAGVELDFDEI
;
A
#
# COMPACT_ATOMS: atom_id res chain seq x y z
N MET A 1 -4.94 -7.55 -22.04
CA MET A 1 -4.02 -8.69 -21.81
C MET A 1 -4.04 -8.97 -20.32
N SER A 2 -3.74 -10.19 -19.87
CA SER A 2 -3.62 -10.46 -18.42
C SER A 2 -2.26 -9.96 -17.92
N LEU A 3 -2.23 -9.35 -16.74
CA LEU A 3 -1.02 -8.84 -16.10
C LEU A 3 0.00 -9.98 -15.91
N THR A 4 1.21 -9.82 -16.47
CA THR A 4 2.26 -10.82 -16.35
C THR A 4 2.88 -10.83 -14.95
N GLU A 5 3.53 -11.94 -14.57
CA GLU A 5 4.22 -12.05 -13.28
C GLU A 5 5.26 -10.97 -13.08
N ALA A 6 6.21 -10.86 -14.00
CA ALA A 6 7.28 -9.89 -13.92
C ALA A 6 6.72 -8.45 -13.81
N ARG A 7 5.68 -8.14 -14.61
CA ARG A 7 5.05 -6.82 -14.56
C ARG A 7 4.37 -6.56 -13.23
N PHE A 8 3.68 -7.54 -12.66
CA PHE A 8 3.07 -7.43 -11.33
C PHE A 8 4.13 -7.18 -10.25
N HIS A 9 5.28 -7.86 -10.31
CA HIS A 9 6.37 -7.64 -9.36
C HIS A 9 6.92 -6.22 -9.47
N ASP A 10 7.23 -5.77 -10.70
CA ASP A 10 7.72 -4.41 -10.94
C ASP A 10 6.74 -3.34 -10.42
N LEU A 11 5.44 -3.57 -10.57
CA LEU A 11 4.39 -2.66 -10.08
C LEU A 11 4.33 -2.62 -8.56
N VAL A 12 4.37 -3.77 -7.89
CA VAL A 12 4.36 -3.81 -6.42
C VAL A 12 5.63 -3.18 -5.85
N ASP A 13 6.79 -3.49 -6.42
CA ASP A 13 8.07 -2.92 -5.97
C ASP A 13 8.08 -1.39 -6.14
N ALA A 14 7.56 -0.89 -7.28
CA ALA A 14 7.41 0.56 -7.50
C ALA A 14 6.44 1.21 -6.50
N THR A 15 5.29 0.59 -6.24
CA THR A 15 4.33 1.10 -5.25
C THR A 15 4.91 1.09 -3.84
N GLN A 16 5.64 0.05 -3.45
CA GLN A 16 6.28 -0.01 -2.13
C GLN A 16 7.37 1.05 -1.99
N GLN A 17 8.14 1.34 -3.05
CA GLN A 17 9.11 2.44 -3.03
C GLN A 17 8.43 3.80 -2.81
N VAL A 18 7.33 4.08 -3.52
CA VAL A 18 6.58 5.33 -3.33
C VAL A 18 6.03 5.43 -1.90
N LEU A 19 5.54 4.32 -1.33
CA LEU A 19 5.08 4.29 0.06
C LEU A 19 6.20 4.61 1.04
N GLU A 20 7.38 4.01 0.87
CA GLU A 20 8.57 4.30 1.69
C GLU A 20 8.91 5.79 1.61
N ASP A 21 8.98 6.35 0.40
CA ASP A 21 9.31 7.76 0.17
C ASP A 21 8.30 8.69 0.88
N VAL A 22 6.99 8.44 0.75
CA VAL A 22 5.94 9.23 1.43
C VAL A 22 6.08 9.15 2.95
N PHE A 23 6.35 7.96 3.51
CA PHE A 23 6.51 7.81 4.96
C PHE A 23 7.79 8.46 5.48
N ASP A 24 8.91 8.34 4.77
CA ASP A 24 10.18 8.98 5.13
C ASP A 24 10.07 10.52 5.09
N GLU A 25 9.35 11.07 4.10
CA GLU A 25 9.14 12.52 3.95
C GLU A 25 8.08 13.09 4.91
N SER A 26 7.21 12.24 5.47
CA SER A 26 6.10 12.66 6.35
C SER A 26 6.56 13.28 7.68
N GLY A 27 7.78 12.97 8.14
CA GLY A 27 8.26 13.30 9.47
C GLY A 27 7.60 12.53 10.61
N LEU A 28 6.81 11.50 10.31
CA LEU A 28 6.31 10.55 11.30
C LEU A 28 7.46 9.69 11.86
N ASP A 29 7.38 9.35 13.14
CA ASP A 29 8.25 8.32 13.73
C ASP A 29 7.67 6.94 13.40
N VAL A 30 8.07 6.42 12.23
CA VAL A 30 7.70 5.10 11.73
C VAL A 30 8.93 4.22 11.57
N ASP A 31 8.73 2.93 11.82
CA ASP A 31 9.70 1.88 11.53
C ASP A 31 9.27 1.17 10.25
N LEU A 32 10.09 1.29 9.20
CA LEU A 32 9.87 0.72 7.87
C LEU A 32 10.73 -0.53 7.69
N GLU A 33 10.10 -1.66 7.44
CA GLU A 33 10.77 -2.91 7.10
C GLU A 33 10.25 -3.43 5.75
N ASN A 34 11.12 -3.52 4.74
CA ASN A 34 10.79 -4.11 3.45
C ASN A 34 11.63 -5.34 3.19
N SER A 35 10.97 -6.48 2.99
CA SER A 35 11.64 -7.76 2.75
C SER A 35 10.75 -8.70 1.95
N ALA A 36 11.32 -9.27 0.88
CA ALA A 36 10.70 -10.32 0.07
C ALA A 36 9.28 -9.99 -0.43
N GLY A 37 9.04 -8.73 -0.82
CA GLY A 37 7.73 -8.28 -1.32
C GLY A 37 6.71 -8.00 -0.22
N VAL A 38 7.17 -7.86 1.03
CA VAL A 38 6.37 -7.44 2.18
C VAL A 38 6.96 -6.15 2.74
N LEU A 39 6.17 -5.08 2.73
CA LEU A 39 6.48 -3.81 3.39
C LEU A 39 5.66 -3.70 4.67
N THR A 40 6.33 -3.50 5.80
CA THR A 40 5.71 -3.26 7.10
C THR A 40 6.01 -1.83 7.54
N VAL A 41 4.96 -1.08 7.84
CA VAL A 41 5.03 0.28 8.40
C VAL A 41 4.49 0.20 9.82
N LYS A 42 5.33 0.48 10.80
CA LYS A 42 4.94 0.46 12.21
C LYS A 42 4.98 1.86 12.79
N PHE A 43 3.82 2.34 13.24
CA PHE A 43 3.68 3.65 13.87
C PHE A 43 4.14 3.62 15.34
N GLU A 44 4.51 4.78 15.87
CA GLU A 44 4.90 4.98 17.29
C GLU A 44 3.87 4.40 18.28
N ASN A 45 2.58 4.49 17.96
CA ASN A 45 1.51 3.96 18.81
C ASN A 45 1.34 2.43 18.78
N GLY A 46 2.20 1.72 18.03
CA GLY A 46 2.23 0.27 17.90
C GLY A 46 1.27 -0.32 16.87
N SER A 47 0.42 0.50 16.22
CA SER A 47 -0.35 0.04 15.06
C SER A 47 0.54 -0.15 13.83
N GLN A 48 0.08 -0.96 12.87
CA GLN A 48 0.86 -1.32 11.70
C GLN A 48 0.02 -1.26 10.42
N LEU A 49 0.70 -0.98 9.31
CA LEU A 49 0.26 -1.32 7.96
C LEU A 49 1.21 -2.39 7.43
N ILE A 50 0.66 -3.46 6.86
CA ILE A 50 1.46 -4.52 6.25
C ILE A 50 0.97 -4.69 4.82
N PHE A 51 1.84 -4.38 3.87
CA PHE A 51 1.62 -4.58 2.45
C PHE A 51 2.28 -5.89 2.03
N SER A 52 1.58 -6.74 1.29
CA SER A 52 2.14 -8.02 0.83
C SER A 52 1.69 -8.34 -0.58
N ARG A 53 2.62 -8.80 -1.41
CA ARG A 53 2.30 -9.27 -2.76
C ARG A 53 1.72 -10.68 -2.74
N GLN A 54 0.63 -10.90 -3.46
CA GLN A 54 0.02 -12.22 -3.65
C GLN A 54 0.14 -12.66 -5.10
N GLU A 55 1.28 -13.27 -5.43
CA GLU A 55 1.65 -13.64 -6.81
C GLU A 55 0.59 -14.48 -7.53
N PRO A 56 -0.04 -15.52 -6.92
CA PRO A 56 -1.04 -16.32 -7.63
C PRO A 56 -2.30 -15.55 -8.01
N LEU A 57 -2.62 -14.49 -7.26
CA LEU A 57 -3.81 -13.66 -7.45
C LEU A 57 -3.52 -12.38 -8.22
N ARG A 58 -2.25 -11.97 -8.34
CA ARG A 58 -1.82 -10.66 -8.86
C ARG A 58 -2.42 -9.49 -8.08
N GLN A 59 -2.56 -9.67 -6.78
CA GLN A 59 -3.11 -8.66 -5.88
C GLN A 59 -2.05 -8.13 -4.91
N LEU A 60 -2.13 -6.84 -4.60
CA LEU A 60 -1.47 -6.24 -3.45
C LEU A 60 -2.44 -6.30 -2.27
N TRP A 61 -2.01 -6.83 -1.14
CA TRP A 61 -2.84 -6.90 0.06
C TRP A 61 -2.34 -5.90 1.10
N LEU A 62 -3.27 -5.24 1.80
CA LEU A 62 -3.03 -4.36 2.94
C LEU A 62 -3.70 -4.94 4.18
N ALA A 63 -2.93 -5.20 5.24
CA ALA A 63 -3.46 -5.40 6.58
C ALA A 63 -3.27 -4.11 7.39
N ALA A 64 -4.36 -3.59 7.95
CA ALA A 64 -4.38 -2.42 8.82
C ALA A 64 -5.18 -2.73 10.10
N ARG A 65 -5.20 -1.79 11.06
CA ARG A 65 -6.00 -1.97 12.28
C ARG A 65 -7.50 -2.11 11.99
N SER A 66 -7.97 -1.48 10.92
CA SER A 66 -9.37 -1.49 10.48
C SER A 66 -9.79 -2.77 9.76
N GLY A 67 -8.85 -3.58 9.27
CA GLY A 67 -9.15 -4.82 8.53
C GLY A 67 -8.07 -5.20 7.51
N GLY A 68 -8.40 -6.17 6.66
CA GLY A 68 -7.59 -6.56 5.51
C GLY A 68 -8.28 -6.15 4.20
N PHE A 69 -7.51 -5.66 3.25
CA PHE A 69 -7.98 -5.16 1.96
C PHE A 69 -7.12 -5.74 0.84
N HIS A 70 -7.72 -5.99 -0.31
CA HIS A 70 -7.03 -6.55 -1.47
C HIS A 70 -7.24 -5.63 -2.67
N PHE A 71 -6.17 -5.41 -3.41
CA PHE A 71 -6.18 -4.49 -4.53
C PHE A 71 -5.74 -5.19 -5.81
N ASP A 72 -6.54 -5.01 -6.85
CA ASP A 72 -6.19 -5.33 -8.22
C ASP A 72 -5.58 -4.08 -8.89
N TYR A 73 -4.62 -4.29 -9.79
CA TYR A 73 -4.03 -3.18 -10.54
C TYR A 73 -4.82 -2.91 -11.82
N ASP A 74 -5.32 -1.67 -11.94
CA ASP A 74 -5.91 -1.15 -13.15
C ASP A 74 -4.81 -0.56 -14.05
N GLU A 75 -4.41 -1.32 -15.09
CA GLU A 75 -3.40 -0.87 -16.06
C GLU A 75 -3.86 0.30 -16.94
N GLU A 76 -5.17 0.54 -17.09
CA GLU A 76 -5.70 1.65 -17.90
C GLU A 76 -5.53 2.99 -17.17
N ASN A 77 -5.85 2.99 -15.87
CA ASN A 77 -5.75 4.20 -15.04
C ASN A 77 -4.43 4.29 -14.26
N SER A 78 -3.62 3.22 -14.29
CA SER A 78 -2.36 3.06 -13.56
C SER A 78 -2.52 3.21 -12.04
N ARG A 79 -3.51 2.53 -11.45
CA ARG A 79 -3.86 2.63 -10.02
C ARG A 79 -4.24 1.29 -9.42
N TRP A 80 -4.12 1.19 -8.10
CA TRP A 80 -4.61 0.05 -7.32
C TRP A 80 -6.03 0.30 -6.82
N ALA A 81 -6.97 -0.59 -7.14
CA ALA A 81 -8.38 -0.49 -6.75
C ALA A 81 -8.81 -1.69 -5.88
N CYS A 82 -9.54 -1.42 -4.80
CA CYS A 82 -10.01 -2.42 -3.86
C CYS A 82 -11.05 -3.35 -4.50
N ASP A 83 -10.84 -4.67 -4.43
CA ASP A 83 -11.68 -5.68 -5.10
C ASP A 83 -13.13 -5.77 -4.58
N THR A 84 -13.39 -5.20 -3.41
CA THR A 84 -14.72 -5.23 -2.76
C THR A 84 -15.42 -3.88 -2.70
N SER A 85 -14.69 -2.76 -2.74
CA SER A 85 -15.27 -1.42 -2.58
C SER A 85 -14.99 -0.46 -3.73
N ASP A 86 -14.14 -0.83 -4.69
CA ASP A 86 -13.62 0.04 -5.75
C ASP A 86 -12.85 1.29 -5.23
N GLU A 87 -12.65 1.43 -3.90
CA GLU A 87 -11.84 2.50 -3.28
C GLU A 87 -10.38 2.35 -3.70
N LEU A 88 -9.71 3.45 -4.01
CA LEU A 88 -8.30 3.42 -4.41
C LEU A 88 -7.39 3.17 -3.19
N LEU A 89 -6.24 2.55 -3.44
CA LEU A 89 -5.22 2.37 -2.41
C LEU A 89 -4.78 3.72 -1.80
N SER A 90 -4.57 4.73 -2.64
CA SER A 90 -4.17 6.08 -2.21
C SER A 90 -5.19 6.73 -1.28
N GLU A 91 -6.48 6.70 -1.66
CA GLU A 91 -7.59 7.20 -0.86
C GLU A 91 -7.70 6.46 0.49
N MET A 92 -7.58 5.14 0.45
CA MET A 92 -7.67 4.30 1.64
C MET A 92 -6.51 4.58 2.60
N LEU A 93 -5.29 4.75 2.08
CA LEU A 93 -4.11 5.05 2.89
C LEU A 93 -4.18 6.43 3.53
N ALA A 94 -4.62 7.45 2.79
CA ALA A 94 -4.83 8.80 3.34
C ALA A 94 -5.79 8.75 4.55
N ARG A 95 -6.89 8.00 4.42
CA ARG A 95 -7.85 7.80 5.51
C ARG A 95 -7.27 7.01 6.69
N ILE A 96 -6.61 5.87 6.43
CA ILE A 96 -6.08 5.00 7.49
C ILE A 96 -4.94 5.68 8.25
N THR A 97 -4.05 6.40 7.56
CA THR A 97 -2.95 7.15 8.20
C THR A 97 -3.47 8.28 9.06
N LEU A 98 -4.50 9.01 8.61
CA LEU A 98 -5.19 10.00 9.43
C LEU A 98 -5.81 9.37 10.69
N GLU A 99 -6.48 8.21 10.55
CA GLU A 99 -7.09 7.49 11.68
C GLU A 99 -6.07 6.91 12.67
N GLN A 100 -4.95 6.37 12.18
CA GLN A 100 -3.97 5.65 13.00
C GLN A 100 -2.87 6.57 13.54
N ALA A 101 -2.42 7.57 12.79
CA ALA A 101 -1.30 8.45 13.15
C ALA A 101 -1.72 9.90 13.38
N GLY A 102 -2.94 10.29 13.02
CA GLY A 102 -3.41 11.67 13.18
C GLY A 102 -2.79 12.66 12.19
N VAL A 103 -2.16 12.15 11.13
CA VAL A 103 -1.48 12.94 10.10
C VAL A 103 -2.13 12.67 8.75
N GLU A 104 -2.41 13.74 8.02
CA GLU A 104 -2.88 13.68 6.64
C GLU A 104 -1.66 13.59 5.72
N LEU A 105 -1.59 12.50 4.94
CA LEU A 105 -0.55 12.26 3.96
C LEU A 105 -1.16 12.13 2.57
N ASP A 106 -0.40 12.55 1.57
CA ASP A 106 -0.76 12.46 0.16
C ASP A 106 -0.13 11.20 -0.45
N PHE A 107 -0.94 10.43 -1.17
CA PHE A 107 -0.55 9.19 -1.83
C PHE A 107 -0.93 9.21 -3.33
N ASP A 108 -1.12 10.38 -3.93
CA ASP A 108 -1.57 10.55 -5.33
C ASP A 108 -0.60 9.97 -6.37
N GLU A 109 0.65 9.67 -5.99
CA GLU A 109 1.66 9.05 -6.85
C GLU A 109 1.56 7.51 -6.95
N ILE A 110 0.55 6.90 -6.30
CA ILE A 110 0.25 5.46 -6.28
C ILE A 110 -0.94 5.11 -7.18
#